data_AF-A0AAU7YNW4-F1
#
_entry.id   AF-A0AAU7YNW4-F1
#
_cell.length_a   1.000
_cell.length_b   1.000
_cell.length_c   1.000
_cell.angle_alpha   90.00
_cell.angle_beta   90.00
_cell.angle_gamma   90.00
#
_symmetry.space_group_name_H-M   'P 1'
#
loop_
_entity.id
_entity.type
_entity.pdbx_description
1 polymer ?
#
loop_
_entity_poly.entity_id
_entity_poly.type
_entity_poly.pdbx_seq_one_letter_code
_entity_poly.pdbx_strand_id
1 'polypeptide(L)'
;MEKSLDYKVGEKLKSWRLERGYTQKDLAEKIGVKYWVILQYEKGNRRVPIERLYAITEALSISITDLIPVSKSCLEDEEEILNLVREYKKINDQELRKMFCLLTKFVQVSEKSSRKSEKIKIAKSLVKAGVSVDIVAKTIGLSADECVEEKVGSIYYQIGKKIKEWRLVREYTQKDLAEKMSTTRDEISNYEQGRVATPLGKLYEIAETLSISITDLLTEEDEGSKVENELPNLIKEYKEIESQELRHALIKSLFEGIRICEEKVREIERIKVAKDLVKGGISIDTILQAVGLSIDMVLDG
;
A
#
# COMPACT_ATOMS: atom_id res chain seq x y z
N MET A 1 -19.98 -26.80 -5.77
CA MET A 1 -20.35 -25.60 -6.53
C MET A 1 -19.55 -24.45 -5.93
N GLU A 2 -18.64 -23.85 -6.69
CA GLU A 2 -17.79 -22.78 -6.20
C GLU A 2 -18.63 -21.54 -5.90
N LYS A 3 -18.55 -21.03 -4.66
CA LYS A 3 -19.31 -19.84 -4.24
C LYS A 3 -18.78 -18.60 -4.98
N SER A 4 -19.66 -17.85 -5.64
CA SER A 4 -19.33 -16.59 -6.35
C SER A 4 -18.64 -15.57 -5.43
N LEU A 5 -17.78 -14.71 -5.99
CA LEU A 5 -17.11 -13.63 -5.27
C LEU A 5 -18.10 -12.72 -4.53
N ASP A 6 -19.19 -12.32 -5.21
CA ASP A 6 -20.23 -11.47 -4.63
C ASP A 6 -20.89 -12.14 -3.42
N TYR A 7 -21.07 -13.46 -3.47
CA TYR A 7 -21.59 -14.23 -2.34
C TYR A 7 -20.59 -14.28 -1.17
N LYS A 8 -19.29 -14.46 -1.44
CA LYS A 8 -18.25 -14.45 -0.39
C LYS A 8 -18.18 -13.10 0.33
N VAL A 9 -18.22 -11.99 -0.42
CA VAL A 9 -18.28 -10.63 0.14
C VAL A 9 -19.58 -10.44 0.93
N GLY A 10 -20.72 -10.89 0.38
CA GLY A 10 -22.02 -10.83 1.05
C GLY A 10 -22.07 -11.57 2.39
N GLU A 11 -21.47 -12.75 2.49
CA GLU A 11 -21.39 -13.50 3.76
C GLU A 11 -20.54 -12.77 4.79
N LYS A 12 -19.37 -12.24 4.40
CA LYS A 12 -18.51 -11.43 5.29
C LYS A 12 -19.24 -10.18 5.80
N LEU A 13 -19.93 -9.47 4.90
CA LEU A 13 -20.76 -8.32 5.24
C LEU A 13 -21.81 -8.68 6.29
N LYS A 14 -22.53 -9.78 6.10
CA LYS A 14 -23.54 -10.26 7.03
C LYS A 14 -22.95 -10.56 8.41
N SER A 15 -21.80 -11.25 8.46
CA SER A 15 -21.12 -11.58 9.73
C SER A 15 -20.75 -10.31 10.49
N TRP A 16 -20.05 -9.37 9.85
CA TRP A 16 -19.65 -8.11 10.48
C TRP A 16 -20.84 -7.26 10.93
N ARG A 17 -21.91 -7.20 10.13
CA ARG A 17 -23.13 -6.49 10.52
C ARG A 17 -23.72 -7.05 11.81
N LEU A 18 -23.79 -8.39 11.93
CA LEU A 18 -24.31 -9.06 13.11
C LEU A 18 -23.40 -8.90 14.32
N GLU A 19 -22.07 -8.97 14.14
CA GLU A 19 -21.09 -8.72 15.21
C GLU A 19 -21.18 -7.30 15.76
N ARG A 20 -21.48 -6.32 14.92
CA ARG A 20 -21.74 -4.92 15.33
C ARG A 20 -23.15 -4.70 15.87
N GLY A 21 -23.99 -5.73 15.92
CA GLY A 21 -25.35 -5.65 16.46
C GLY A 21 -26.37 -4.93 15.57
N TYR A 22 -26.07 -4.72 14.29
CA TYR A 22 -26.97 -4.00 13.37
C TYR A 22 -27.97 -4.93 12.69
N THR A 23 -29.20 -4.47 12.49
CA THR A 23 -30.14 -5.08 11.55
C THR A 23 -29.82 -4.66 10.10
N GLN A 24 -30.36 -5.37 9.11
CA GLN A 24 -30.23 -4.97 7.71
C GLN A 24 -30.80 -3.57 7.45
N LYS A 25 -31.81 -3.15 8.23
CA LYS A 25 -32.40 -1.82 8.13
C LYS A 25 -31.46 -0.76 8.71
N ASP A 26 -30.85 -1.03 9.87
CA ASP A 26 -29.92 -0.09 10.52
C ASP A 26 -28.69 0.19 9.66
N LEU A 27 -28.11 -0.86 9.07
CA LEU A 27 -26.97 -0.69 8.15
C LEU A 27 -27.39 0.07 6.89
N ALA A 28 -28.59 -0.22 6.36
CA ALA A 28 -29.11 0.48 5.18
C ALA A 28 -29.32 1.98 5.43
N GLU A 29 -29.86 2.33 6.61
CA GLU A 29 -30.02 3.73 7.04
C GLU A 29 -28.66 4.44 7.18
N LYS A 30 -27.66 3.78 7.80
CA LYS A 30 -26.31 4.33 7.94
C LYS A 30 -25.63 4.67 6.61
N ILE A 31 -25.76 3.80 5.60
CA ILE A 31 -25.11 4.02 4.29
C ILE A 31 -26.05 4.68 3.26
N GLY A 32 -27.26 5.08 3.64
CA GLY A 32 -28.21 5.76 2.76
C GLY A 32 -28.74 4.90 1.60
N VAL A 33 -29.10 3.64 1.86
CA VAL A 33 -29.76 2.74 0.88
C VAL A 33 -31.04 2.14 1.45
N LYS A 34 -31.85 1.49 0.60
CA LYS A 34 -33.04 0.76 1.05
C LYS A 34 -32.65 -0.59 1.65
N TYR A 35 -33.35 -1.05 2.69
CA TYR A 35 -33.05 -2.33 3.38
C TYR A 35 -32.88 -3.52 2.43
N TRP A 36 -33.74 -3.60 1.38
CA TRP A 36 -33.71 -4.71 0.43
C TRP A 36 -32.39 -4.77 -0.35
N VAL A 37 -31.69 -3.63 -0.50
CA VAL A 37 -30.38 -3.58 -1.17
C VAL A 37 -29.34 -4.32 -0.33
N ILE A 38 -29.31 -4.11 0.99
CA ILE A 38 -28.45 -4.87 1.92
C ILE A 38 -28.78 -6.35 1.86
N LEU A 39 -30.08 -6.71 1.84
CA LEU A 39 -30.50 -8.10 1.71
C LEU A 39 -29.97 -8.76 0.42
N GLN A 40 -29.97 -8.04 -0.71
CA GLN A 40 -29.45 -8.57 -1.97
C GLN A 40 -27.91 -8.64 -1.98
N TYR A 41 -27.22 -7.69 -1.32
CA TYR A 41 -25.78 -7.73 -1.12
C TYR A 41 -25.37 -8.95 -0.29
N GLU A 42 -26.02 -9.18 0.86
CA GLU A 42 -25.70 -10.32 1.74
C GLU A 42 -25.98 -11.68 1.10
N LYS A 43 -26.97 -11.75 0.20
CA LYS A 43 -27.27 -12.96 -0.57
C LYS A 43 -26.30 -13.19 -1.75
N GLY A 44 -25.45 -12.21 -2.08
CA GLY A 44 -24.63 -12.24 -3.29
C GLY A 44 -25.42 -12.15 -4.60
N ASN A 45 -26.71 -11.84 -4.53
CA ASN A 45 -27.59 -11.68 -5.69
C ASN A 45 -27.38 -10.34 -6.40
N ARG A 46 -26.78 -9.38 -5.67
CA ARG A 46 -26.43 -8.08 -6.21
C ARG A 46 -24.99 -7.76 -5.85
N ARG A 47 -24.24 -7.36 -6.86
CA ARG A 47 -22.88 -6.85 -6.71
C ARG A 47 -22.87 -5.56 -5.87
N VAL A 48 -21.91 -5.48 -4.95
CA VAL A 48 -21.65 -4.28 -4.15
C VAL A 48 -20.66 -3.38 -4.90
N PRO A 49 -21.04 -2.13 -5.26
CA PRO A 49 -20.11 -1.16 -5.83
C PRO A 49 -18.97 -0.82 -4.86
N ILE A 50 -17.80 -0.40 -5.37
CA ILE A 50 -16.62 -0.16 -4.53
C ILE A 50 -16.86 0.96 -3.53
N GLU A 51 -17.49 2.06 -3.94
CA GLU A 51 -17.83 3.18 -3.06
C GLU A 51 -18.77 2.73 -1.94
N ARG A 52 -19.64 1.74 -2.23
CA ARG A 52 -20.51 1.15 -1.22
C ARG A 52 -19.76 0.21 -0.29
N LEU A 53 -18.72 -0.48 -0.75
CA LEU A 53 -17.83 -1.24 0.13
C LEU A 53 -17.15 -0.30 1.14
N TYR A 54 -16.62 0.84 0.68
CA TYR A 54 -16.03 1.86 1.57
C TYR A 54 -17.04 2.45 2.56
N ALA A 55 -18.23 2.84 2.10
CA ALA A 55 -19.28 3.34 2.99
C ALA A 55 -19.71 2.29 4.04
N ILE A 56 -19.73 1.00 3.66
CA ILE A 56 -20.02 -0.11 4.57
C ILE A 56 -18.90 -0.29 5.60
N THR A 57 -17.64 -0.25 5.17
CA THR A 57 -16.49 -0.45 6.06
C THR A 57 -16.37 0.69 7.06
N GLU A 58 -16.65 1.92 6.63
CA GLU A 58 -16.76 3.10 7.51
C GLU A 58 -17.90 2.92 8.53
N ALA A 59 -19.10 2.57 8.08
CA ALA A 59 -20.27 2.38 8.94
C ALA A 59 -20.11 1.23 9.97
N LEU A 60 -19.31 0.22 9.63
CA LEU A 60 -18.97 -0.92 10.48
C LEU A 60 -17.65 -0.74 11.25
N SER A 61 -16.90 0.33 10.99
CA SER A 61 -15.56 0.59 11.55
C SER A 61 -14.62 -0.60 11.41
N ILE A 62 -14.47 -1.10 10.18
CA ILE A 62 -13.60 -2.23 9.80
C ILE A 62 -12.75 -1.84 8.59
N SER A 63 -11.68 -2.58 8.30
CA SER A 63 -10.89 -2.36 7.08
C SER A 63 -11.59 -2.96 5.85
N ILE A 64 -11.33 -2.38 4.67
CA ILE A 64 -11.77 -2.97 3.39
C ILE A 64 -11.22 -4.38 3.17
N THR A 65 -10.05 -4.67 3.74
CA THR A 65 -9.40 -5.99 3.69
C THR A 65 -10.18 -7.06 4.48
N ASP A 66 -10.91 -6.66 5.53
CA ASP A 66 -11.75 -7.56 6.32
C ASP A 66 -12.97 -8.05 5.53
N LEU A 67 -13.50 -7.21 4.63
CA LEU A 67 -14.71 -7.47 3.85
C LEU A 67 -14.43 -8.27 2.57
N ILE A 68 -13.23 -8.15 2.02
CA ILE A 68 -12.84 -8.74 0.74
C ILE A 68 -12.02 -10.03 0.96
N PRO A 69 -12.26 -11.12 0.20
CA PRO A 69 -11.40 -12.31 0.28
C PRO A 69 -10.02 -12.05 -0.33
N VAL A 70 -8.96 -12.18 0.45
CA VAL A 70 -7.58 -12.04 -0.05
C VAL A 70 -7.24 -13.24 -0.93
N SER A 71 -6.80 -13.01 -2.17
CA SER A 71 -6.24 -14.05 -3.04
C SER A 71 -4.83 -14.39 -2.58
N LYS A 72 -4.53 -15.69 -2.48
CA LYS A 72 -3.19 -16.18 -2.13
C LYS A 72 -2.29 -16.01 -3.37
N SER A 73 -1.25 -15.18 -3.28
CA SER A 73 -0.21 -15.08 -4.31
C SER A 73 1.13 -15.59 -3.80
N CYS A 74 1.89 -16.19 -4.72
CA CYS A 74 3.22 -16.77 -4.53
C CYS A 74 4.30 -15.68 -4.69
N LEU A 75 5.41 -15.82 -3.95
CA LEU A 75 6.60 -14.99 -4.09
C LEU A 75 7.71 -15.83 -4.74
N GLU A 76 8.30 -15.34 -5.82
CA GLU A 76 9.53 -15.85 -6.42
C GLU A 76 10.57 -14.72 -6.43
N ASP A 77 11.73 -14.99 -5.81
CA ASP A 77 13.07 -14.44 -6.10
C ASP A 77 14.07 -15.17 -5.15
N GLU A 78 14.75 -16.20 -5.66
CA GLU A 78 15.17 -17.35 -4.83
C GLU A 78 16.53 -17.23 -4.11
N GLU A 79 17.55 -16.50 -4.55
CA GLU A 79 18.92 -16.73 -4.02
C GLU A 79 19.19 -16.12 -2.62
N GLU A 80 18.81 -14.86 -2.38
CA GLU A 80 19.02 -14.19 -1.08
C GLU A 80 17.97 -14.62 -0.04
N ILE A 81 16.73 -14.86 -0.50
CA ILE A 81 15.66 -15.42 0.31
C ILE A 81 16.02 -16.83 0.78
N LEU A 82 16.62 -17.68 -0.07
CA LEU A 82 17.06 -19.02 0.33
C LEU A 82 18.13 -18.99 1.43
N ASN A 83 19.05 -18.00 1.42
CA ASN A 83 20.07 -17.86 2.46
C ASN A 83 19.47 -17.40 3.80
N LEU A 84 18.56 -16.42 3.78
CA LEU A 84 17.80 -16.01 4.96
C LEU A 84 16.94 -17.17 5.50
N VAL A 85 16.30 -17.94 4.62
CA VAL A 85 15.51 -19.14 4.97
C VAL A 85 16.39 -20.24 5.56
N ARG A 86 17.64 -20.41 5.09
CA ARG A 86 18.61 -21.37 5.65
C ARG A 86 19.02 -20.99 7.07
N GLU A 87 19.36 -19.73 7.33
CA GLU A 87 19.70 -19.27 8.69
C GLU A 87 18.48 -19.30 9.62
N TYR A 88 17.30 -18.93 9.11
CA TYR A 88 16.02 -19.04 9.84
C TYR A 88 15.71 -20.49 10.25
N LYS A 89 16.00 -21.46 9.37
CA LYS A 89 15.84 -22.89 9.66
C LYS A 89 16.79 -23.40 10.74
N LYS A 90 17.92 -22.74 11.01
CA LYS A 90 18.85 -23.12 12.10
C LYS A 90 18.36 -22.72 13.50
N ILE A 91 17.44 -21.76 13.60
CA ILE A 91 16.84 -21.36 14.87
C ILE A 91 15.89 -22.48 15.30
N ASN A 92 16.28 -23.35 16.24
CA ASN A 92 15.40 -24.45 16.68
C ASN A 92 14.26 -23.97 17.59
N ASP A 93 14.42 -22.81 18.21
CA ASP A 93 13.45 -22.23 19.12
C ASP A 93 12.32 -21.50 18.37
N GLN A 94 11.08 -21.93 18.62
CA GLN A 94 9.89 -21.43 17.93
C GLN A 94 9.58 -19.96 18.27
N GLU A 95 9.88 -19.52 19.50
CA GLU A 95 9.65 -18.14 19.94
C GLU A 95 10.69 -17.20 19.32
N LEU A 96 11.95 -17.61 19.22
CA LEU A 96 13.00 -16.87 18.52
C LEU A 96 12.73 -16.75 17.01
N ARG A 97 12.15 -17.79 16.39
CA ARG A 97 11.70 -17.71 14.99
C ARG A 97 10.59 -16.69 14.79
N LYS A 98 9.58 -16.68 15.67
CA LYS A 98 8.50 -15.68 15.64
C LYS A 98 9.07 -14.26 15.82
N MET A 99 9.99 -14.09 16.78
CA MET A 99 10.66 -12.81 17.04
C MET A 99 11.44 -12.31 15.81
N PHE A 100 12.20 -13.19 15.15
CA PHE A 100 12.95 -12.84 13.95
C PHE A 100 12.04 -12.46 12.76
N CYS A 101 10.94 -13.20 12.59
CA CYS A 101 9.93 -12.91 11.56
C CYS A 101 9.29 -11.53 11.78
N LEU A 102 8.91 -11.22 13.03
CA LEU A 102 8.36 -9.92 13.43
C LEU A 102 9.34 -8.77 13.18
N LEU A 103 10.61 -8.95 13.56
CA LEU A 103 11.67 -7.97 13.30
C LEU A 103 11.82 -7.68 11.80
N THR A 104 11.82 -8.72 10.98
CA THR A 104 12.05 -8.60 9.52
C THR A 104 10.88 -7.87 8.84
N LYS A 105 9.64 -8.28 9.14
CA LYS A 105 8.43 -7.62 8.61
C LYS A 105 8.38 -6.14 9.02
N PHE A 106 8.69 -5.86 10.28
CA PHE A 106 8.63 -4.50 10.82
C PHE A 106 9.69 -3.58 10.19
N VAL A 107 10.93 -4.06 10.01
CA VAL A 107 12.01 -3.29 9.36
C VAL A 107 11.67 -2.96 7.91
N GLN A 108 11.04 -3.89 7.17
CA GLN A 108 10.60 -3.63 5.80
C GLN A 108 9.52 -2.53 5.72
N VAL A 109 8.60 -2.49 6.68
CA VAL A 109 7.53 -1.47 6.76
C VAL A 109 8.11 -0.09 7.14
N SER A 110 9.01 -0.03 8.12
CA SER A 110 9.65 1.23 8.53
C SER A 110 10.57 1.80 7.46
N GLU A 111 11.27 0.94 6.71
CA GLU A 111 12.13 1.35 5.60
C GLU A 111 11.32 1.97 4.44
N LYS A 112 10.26 1.29 3.99
CA LYS A 112 9.40 1.77 2.89
C LYS A 112 8.74 3.12 3.21
N SER A 113 8.23 3.27 4.43
CA SER A 113 7.59 4.52 4.89
C SER A 113 8.61 5.67 5.03
N SER A 114 9.81 5.38 5.53
CA SER A 114 10.88 6.37 5.68
C SER A 114 11.40 6.90 4.34
N ARG A 115 11.63 6.02 3.36
CA ARG A 115 12.05 6.43 2.00
C ARG A 115 11.01 7.34 1.36
N LYS A 116 9.73 6.97 1.45
CA LYS A 116 8.63 7.75 0.85
C LYS A 116 8.50 9.13 1.51
N SER A 117 8.55 9.19 2.84
CA SER A 117 8.48 10.46 3.60
C SER A 117 9.60 11.43 3.23
N GLU A 118 10.84 10.93 3.11
CA GLU A 118 12.00 11.78 2.81
C GLU A 118 11.96 12.32 1.38
N LYS A 119 11.58 11.49 0.40
CA LYS A 119 11.37 11.92 -0.99
C LYS A 119 10.34 13.05 -1.10
N ILE A 120 9.22 12.93 -0.39
CA ILE A 120 8.16 13.95 -0.38
C ILE A 120 8.67 15.25 0.25
N LYS A 121 9.44 15.16 1.34
CA LYS A 121 10.04 16.33 2.00
C LYS A 121 10.98 17.09 1.05
N ILE A 122 11.86 16.37 0.35
CA ILE A 122 12.79 16.96 -0.63
C ILE A 122 12.02 17.58 -1.80
N ALA A 123 11.03 16.87 -2.34
CA ALA A 123 10.21 17.36 -3.44
C ALA A 123 9.51 18.68 -3.09
N LYS A 124 8.89 18.75 -1.90
CA LYS A 124 8.26 19.97 -1.38
C LYS A 124 9.25 21.13 -1.23
N SER A 125 10.48 20.86 -0.78
CA SER A 125 11.53 21.88 -0.68
C SER A 125 11.97 22.40 -2.05
N LEU A 126 12.12 21.52 -3.05
CA LEU A 126 12.52 21.89 -4.41
C LEU A 126 11.45 22.69 -5.15
N VAL A 127 10.19 22.31 -5.00
CA VAL A 127 9.05 23.07 -5.56
C VAL A 127 8.98 24.46 -4.94
N LYS A 128 9.19 24.59 -3.62
CA LYS A 128 9.28 25.89 -2.93
C LYS A 128 10.48 26.73 -3.39
N ALA A 129 11.57 26.10 -3.80
CA ALA A 129 12.74 26.77 -4.37
C ALA A 129 12.55 27.18 -5.84
N GLY A 130 11.36 26.95 -6.43
CA GLY A 130 11.02 27.37 -7.79
C GLY A 130 11.38 26.36 -8.88
N VAL A 131 11.77 25.13 -8.52
CA VAL A 131 12.02 24.06 -9.50
C VAL A 131 10.68 23.53 -10.03
N SER A 132 10.58 23.34 -11.34
CA SER A 132 9.36 22.82 -11.98
C SER A 132 8.96 21.46 -11.40
N VAL A 133 7.68 21.34 -11.05
CA VAL A 133 7.05 20.12 -10.51
C VAL A 133 7.32 18.91 -11.40
N ASP A 134 7.27 19.08 -12.73
CA ASP A 134 7.48 18.00 -13.69
C ASP A 134 8.93 17.47 -13.67
N ILE A 135 9.90 18.36 -13.43
CA ILE A 135 11.32 18.00 -13.33
C ILE A 135 11.58 17.30 -11.99
N VAL A 136 11.00 17.79 -10.90
CA VAL A 136 11.12 17.20 -9.56
C VAL A 136 10.51 15.80 -9.53
N ALA A 137 9.29 15.65 -10.04
CA ALA A 137 8.57 14.37 -10.10
C ALA A 137 9.34 13.32 -10.92
N LYS A 138 9.75 13.68 -12.14
CA LYS A 138 10.50 12.80 -13.03
C LYS A 138 11.84 12.35 -12.44
N THR A 139 12.53 13.25 -11.73
CA THR A 139 13.88 12.98 -11.21
C THR A 139 13.87 12.20 -9.90
N ILE A 140 12.93 12.47 -8.99
CA ILE A 140 12.83 11.79 -7.69
C ILE A 140 12.09 10.44 -7.80
N GLY A 141 11.45 10.19 -8.95
CA GLY A 141 10.57 9.04 -9.15
C GLY A 141 9.31 9.17 -8.31
N LEU A 142 8.80 10.40 -8.17
CA LEU A 142 7.50 10.71 -7.59
C LEU A 142 6.54 11.07 -8.71
N SER A 143 5.26 10.97 -8.40
CA SER A 143 4.22 11.47 -9.30
C SER A 143 4.08 13.00 -9.15
N ALA A 144 3.70 13.71 -10.22
CA ALA A 144 3.58 15.18 -10.20
C ALA A 144 2.55 15.66 -9.17
N ASP A 145 1.54 14.84 -8.90
CA ASP A 145 0.52 14.99 -7.88
C ASP A 145 1.04 14.78 -6.44
N GLU A 146 2.11 14.01 -6.22
CA GLU A 146 2.76 13.91 -4.89
C GLU A 146 3.63 15.15 -4.55
N CYS A 147 3.86 16.03 -5.54
CA CYS A 147 4.69 17.22 -5.42
C CYS A 147 3.89 18.52 -5.21
N VAL A 148 2.55 18.46 -5.27
CA VAL A 148 1.63 19.61 -5.13
C VAL A 148 0.62 19.32 -4.01
N GLU A 149 0.05 20.35 -3.37
CA GLU A 149 -1.05 20.16 -2.41
C GLU A 149 -2.23 19.40 -3.05
N GLU A 150 -2.67 18.33 -2.38
CA GLU A 150 -3.63 17.37 -2.88
C GLU A 150 -5.00 18.01 -3.20
N LYS A 151 -5.47 17.80 -4.43
CA LYS A 151 -6.90 17.58 -4.64
C LYS A 151 -7.19 16.13 -4.28
N VAL A 152 -8.11 15.91 -3.36
CA VAL A 152 -8.67 14.58 -3.07
C VAL A 152 -9.32 14.07 -4.36
N GLY A 153 -8.58 13.26 -5.12
CA GLY A 153 -9.10 12.56 -6.28
C GLY A 153 -10.12 11.51 -5.85
N SER A 154 -11.10 11.22 -6.72
CA SER A 154 -12.08 10.14 -6.50
C SER A 154 -11.39 8.81 -6.14
N ILE A 155 -12.05 7.92 -5.38
CA ILE A 155 -11.58 6.56 -5.06
C ILE A 155 -11.02 5.84 -6.31
N TYR A 156 -11.71 6.00 -7.44
CA TYR A 156 -11.28 5.39 -8.70
C TYR A 156 -9.98 5.96 -9.26
N TYR A 157 -9.70 7.24 -9.00
CA TYR A 157 -8.41 7.84 -9.35
C TYR A 157 -7.28 7.23 -8.51
N GLN A 158 -7.52 7.00 -7.20
CA GLN A 158 -6.52 6.37 -6.33
C GLN A 158 -6.24 4.92 -6.74
N ILE A 159 -7.29 4.15 -7.01
CA ILE A 159 -7.16 2.78 -7.54
C ILE A 159 -6.46 2.80 -8.90
N GLY A 160 -6.83 3.73 -9.79
CA GLY A 160 -6.21 3.92 -11.10
C GLY A 160 -4.70 4.20 -11.01
N LYS A 161 -4.30 5.04 -10.06
CA LYS A 161 -2.89 5.33 -9.76
C LYS A 161 -2.14 4.06 -9.35
N LYS A 162 -2.72 3.24 -8.46
CA LYS A 162 -2.13 1.95 -8.04
C LYS A 162 -1.96 0.97 -9.19
N ILE A 163 -2.96 0.85 -10.06
CA ILE A 163 -2.89 0.01 -11.27
C ILE A 163 -1.71 0.46 -12.15
N LYS A 164 -1.58 1.77 -12.38
CA LYS A 164 -0.48 2.34 -13.18
C LYS A 164 0.89 2.07 -12.55
N GLU A 165 1.03 2.28 -11.24
CA GLU A 165 2.26 2.01 -10.49
C GLU A 165 2.74 0.57 -10.70
N TRP A 166 1.86 -0.41 -10.44
CA TRP A 166 2.20 -1.82 -10.58
C TRP A 166 2.42 -2.26 -12.02
N ARG A 167 1.67 -1.69 -12.98
CA ARG A 167 1.92 -1.93 -14.41
C ARG A 167 3.34 -1.51 -14.80
N LEU A 168 3.81 -0.36 -14.34
CA LEU A 168 5.16 0.13 -14.62
C LEU A 168 6.23 -0.71 -13.92
N VAL A 169 5.99 -1.21 -12.70
CA VAL A 169 6.88 -2.15 -12.00
C VAL A 169 7.05 -3.45 -12.79
N ARG A 170 6.01 -3.90 -13.48
CA ARG A 170 6.06 -5.07 -14.39
C ARG A 170 6.57 -4.72 -15.78
N GLU A 171 7.03 -3.49 -16.01
CA GLU A 171 7.52 -2.96 -17.29
C GLU A 171 6.49 -3.04 -18.42
N TYR A 172 5.20 -3.06 -18.11
CA TYR A 172 4.13 -3.15 -19.09
C TYR A 172 3.73 -1.78 -19.60
N THR A 173 3.47 -1.64 -20.90
CA THR A 173 2.72 -0.50 -21.45
C THR A 173 1.21 -0.70 -21.22
N GLN A 174 0.41 0.35 -21.38
CA GLN A 174 -1.06 0.23 -21.33
C GLN A 174 -1.60 -0.76 -22.36
N LYS A 175 -0.90 -0.91 -23.50
CA LYS A 175 -1.24 -1.88 -24.54
C LYS A 175 -0.93 -3.30 -24.07
N ASP A 176 0.23 -3.53 -23.45
CA ASP A 176 0.64 -4.86 -22.99
C ASP A 176 -0.27 -5.39 -21.89
N LEU A 177 -0.67 -4.52 -20.95
CA LEU A 177 -1.65 -4.89 -19.92
C LEU A 177 -3.02 -5.20 -20.55
N ALA A 178 -3.43 -4.40 -21.54
CA ALA A 178 -4.70 -4.63 -22.23
C ALA A 178 -4.71 -5.97 -22.99
N GLU A 179 -3.62 -6.31 -23.68
CA GLU A 179 -3.46 -7.58 -24.38
C GLU A 179 -3.53 -8.77 -23.42
N LYS A 180 -2.83 -8.70 -22.28
CA LYS A 180 -2.86 -9.75 -21.24
C LYS A 180 -4.26 -9.95 -20.64
N MET A 181 -5.01 -8.87 -20.49
CA MET A 181 -6.37 -8.88 -19.96
C MET A 181 -7.46 -9.11 -21.01
N SER A 182 -7.10 -9.29 -22.29
CA SER A 182 -8.05 -9.37 -23.40
C SER A 182 -9.04 -8.18 -23.45
N THR A 183 -8.53 -6.97 -23.19
CA THR A 183 -9.28 -5.69 -23.19
C THR A 183 -8.62 -4.67 -24.14
N THR A 184 -9.09 -3.43 -24.14
CA THR A 184 -8.56 -2.35 -24.98
C THR A 184 -7.62 -1.43 -24.20
N ARG A 185 -6.62 -0.87 -24.88
CA ARG A 185 -5.71 0.13 -24.30
C ARG A 185 -6.46 1.33 -23.70
N ASP A 186 -7.54 1.76 -24.35
CA ASP A 186 -8.34 2.89 -23.90
C ASP A 186 -9.11 2.57 -22.61
N GLU A 187 -9.54 1.32 -22.43
CA GLU A 187 -10.17 0.85 -21.20
C GLU A 187 -9.17 0.90 -20.03
N ILE A 188 -7.94 0.40 -20.22
CA ILE A 188 -6.86 0.52 -19.23
C ILE A 188 -6.56 1.99 -18.91
N SER A 189 -6.46 2.85 -19.93
CA SER A 189 -6.23 4.28 -19.75
C SER A 189 -7.34 4.96 -18.94
N ASN A 190 -8.60 4.58 -19.18
CA ASN A 190 -9.75 5.09 -18.43
C ASN A 190 -9.74 4.63 -16.97
N TYR A 191 -9.33 3.37 -16.70
CA TYR A 191 -9.14 2.87 -15.33
C TYR A 191 -8.01 3.60 -14.61
N GLU A 192 -6.84 3.75 -15.25
CA GLU A 192 -5.68 4.42 -14.64
C GLU A 192 -5.94 5.89 -14.28
N GLN A 193 -6.81 6.54 -15.04
CA GLN A 193 -7.18 7.93 -14.82
C GLN A 193 -8.40 8.09 -13.91
N GLY A 194 -8.99 7.00 -13.43
CA GLY A 194 -10.21 7.02 -12.61
C GLY A 194 -11.43 7.61 -13.31
N ARG A 195 -11.45 7.64 -14.65
CA ARG A 195 -12.56 8.18 -15.45
C ARG A 195 -13.76 7.25 -15.48
N VAL A 196 -13.51 5.96 -15.32
CA VAL A 196 -14.52 4.90 -15.33
C VAL A 196 -14.44 4.14 -14.02
N ALA A 197 -15.61 3.87 -13.44
CA ALA A 197 -15.73 3.02 -12.26
C ALA A 197 -15.26 1.60 -12.57
N THR A 198 -14.19 1.16 -11.90
CA THR A 198 -13.64 -0.19 -12.09
C THR A 198 -14.32 -1.16 -11.15
N PRO A 199 -15.10 -2.14 -11.64
CA PRO A 199 -15.84 -3.02 -10.75
C PRO A 199 -14.90 -4.04 -10.05
N LEU A 200 -15.15 -4.43 -8.79
CA LEU A 200 -14.27 -5.34 -7.99
C LEU A 200 -13.71 -6.59 -8.72
N GLY A 201 -14.52 -7.42 -9.37
CA GLY A 201 -14.05 -8.53 -10.22
C GLY A 201 -13.04 -8.14 -11.30
N LYS A 202 -13.14 -6.96 -11.93
CA LYS A 202 -12.09 -6.48 -12.85
C LYS A 202 -10.80 -6.13 -12.11
N LEU A 203 -10.89 -5.61 -10.89
CA LEU A 203 -9.69 -5.40 -10.07
C LEU A 203 -9.03 -6.72 -9.69
N TYR A 204 -9.78 -7.80 -9.46
CA TYR A 204 -9.20 -9.13 -9.27
C TYR A 204 -8.45 -9.61 -10.52
N GLU A 205 -9.04 -9.46 -11.71
CA GLU A 205 -8.37 -9.80 -12.96
C GLU A 205 -7.08 -8.97 -13.17
N ILE A 206 -7.10 -7.67 -12.83
CA ILE A 206 -5.92 -6.80 -12.89
C ILE A 206 -4.86 -7.29 -11.89
N ALA A 207 -5.26 -7.55 -10.65
CA ALA A 207 -4.36 -8.02 -9.60
C ALA A 207 -3.71 -9.36 -9.98
N GLU A 208 -4.47 -10.29 -10.54
CA GLU A 208 -3.97 -11.57 -11.05
C GLU A 208 -2.99 -11.37 -12.21
N THR A 209 -3.35 -10.52 -13.19
CA THR A 209 -2.49 -10.21 -14.34
C THR A 209 -1.17 -9.55 -13.94
N LEU A 210 -1.21 -8.68 -12.93
CA LEU A 210 -0.03 -8.02 -12.37
C LEU A 210 0.68 -8.89 -11.31
N SER A 211 0.12 -10.06 -10.98
CA SER A 211 0.60 -10.97 -9.95
C SER A 211 0.84 -10.27 -8.60
N ILE A 212 -0.19 -9.54 -8.15
CA ILE A 212 -0.23 -8.80 -6.88
C ILE A 212 -1.48 -9.18 -6.08
N SER A 213 -1.53 -8.79 -4.80
CA SER A 213 -2.75 -8.93 -4.02
C SER A 213 -3.76 -7.86 -4.43
N ILE A 214 -5.05 -8.18 -4.40
CA ILE A 214 -6.13 -7.20 -4.58
C ILE A 214 -6.04 -6.04 -3.57
N THR A 215 -5.51 -6.31 -2.38
CA THR A 215 -5.29 -5.30 -1.33
C THR A 215 -4.26 -4.26 -1.74
N ASP A 216 -3.33 -4.58 -2.65
CA ASP A 216 -2.32 -3.64 -3.13
C ASP A 216 -2.90 -2.59 -4.08
N LEU A 217 -4.12 -2.81 -4.59
CA LEU A 217 -4.86 -1.89 -5.46
C LEU A 217 -5.87 -1.02 -4.69
N LEU A 218 -6.31 -1.47 -3.52
CA LEU A 218 -7.33 -0.79 -2.71
C LEU A 218 -6.65 0.08 -1.66
N THR A 219 -7.00 1.37 -1.64
CA THR A 219 -6.46 2.35 -0.68
C THR A 219 -7.52 2.64 0.39
N GLU A 220 -7.13 2.81 1.64
CA GLU A 220 -8.07 3.34 2.64
C GLU A 220 -8.11 4.86 2.48
N GLU A 221 -9.30 5.46 2.42
CA GLU A 221 -9.43 6.91 2.27
C GLU A 221 -8.70 7.63 3.42
N ASP A 222 -7.99 8.69 3.05
CA ASP A 222 -7.20 9.54 3.94
C ASP A 222 -8.08 10.13 5.08
N GLU A 223 -7.98 9.55 6.26
CA GLU A 223 -7.84 10.35 7.47
C GLU A 223 -6.41 10.21 7.97
N GLY A 224 -5.73 11.34 8.08
CA GLY A 224 -4.31 11.43 8.38
C GLY A 224 -3.88 10.53 9.53
N SER A 225 -2.73 9.89 9.31
CA SER A 225 -2.03 9.06 10.29
C SER A 225 -2.83 7.86 10.80
N LYS A 226 -2.62 6.72 10.16
CA LYS A 226 -2.00 5.56 10.80
C LYS A 226 -1.55 4.55 9.76
N VAL A 227 -0.30 4.14 9.89
CA VAL A 227 0.23 2.89 9.34
C VAL A 227 -0.67 1.77 9.91
N GLU A 228 -1.64 1.20 9.18
CA GLU A 228 -2.62 0.34 9.91
C GLU A 228 -3.13 -0.95 9.28
N ASN A 229 -2.50 -1.49 8.23
CA ASN A 229 -2.79 -2.88 7.81
C ASN A 229 -1.73 -3.92 8.23
N GLU A 230 -0.54 -3.47 8.61
CA GLU A 230 0.54 -4.32 9.16
C GLU A 230 0.54 -4.29 10.71
N LEU A 231 0.22 -3.13 11.30
CA LEU A 231 0.30 -2.91 12.75
C LEU A 231 -0.64 -3.82 13.56
N PRO A 232 -1.92 -4.02 13.19
CA PRO A 232 -2.82 -4.94 13.91
C PRO A 232 -2.34 -6.40 13.86
N ASN A 233 -1.80 -6.84 12.71
CA ASN A 233 -1.27 -8.19 12.53
C ASN A 233 0.02 -8.41 13.32
N LEU A 234 0.93 -7.42 13.31
CA LEU A 234 2.16 -7.45 14.10
C LEU A 234 1.87 -7.39 15.61
N ILE A 235 0.87 -6.63 16.04
CA ILE A 235 0.42 -6.58 17.44
C ILE A 235 -0.18 -7.92 17.88
N LYS A 236 -0.91 -8.60 16.99
CA LYS A 236 -1.46 -9.93 17.26
C LYS A 236 -0.34 -10.97 17.39
N GLU A 237 0.57 -11.04 16.41
CA GLU A 237 1.74 -11.93 16.44
C GLU A 237 2.67 -11.63 17.64
N TYR A 238 2.81 -10.36 18.04
CA TYR A 238 3.55 -9.95 19.25
C TYR A 238 2.91 -10.46 20.54
N LYS A 239 1.56 -10.46 20.62
CA LYS A 239 0.82 -10.98 21.78
C LYS A 239 0.89 -12.51 21.89
N GLU A 240 1.25 -13.20 20.81
CA GLU A 240 1.44 -14.66 20.78
C GLU A 240 2.81 -15.13 21.30
N ILE A 241 3.73 -14.22 21.60
CA ILE A 241 5.00 -14.55 22.28
C ILE A 241 4.70 -14.80 23.75
N GLU A 242 4.98 -15.96 24.31
CA GLU A 242 4.62 -16.26 25.71
C GLU A 242 5.61 -15.65 26.71
N SER A 243 6.88 -15.54 26.33
CA SER A 243 7.93 -15.02 27.21
C SER A 243 7.91 -13.49 27.32
N GLN A 244 7.69 -13.00 28.54
CA GLN A 244 7.73 -11.58 28.88
C GLN A 244 9.12 -10.96 28.63
N GLU A 245 10.19 -11.72 28.88
CA GLU A 245 11.57 -11.29 28.67
C GLU A 245 11.88 -11.10 27.17
N LEU A 246 11.40 -12.04 26.34
CA LEU A 246 11.55 -11.95 24.88
C LEU A 246 10.73 -10.80 24.30
N ARG A 247 9.51 -10.58 24.81
CA ARG A 247 8.70 -9.40 24.44
C ARG A 247 9.42 -8.09 24.72
N HIS A 248 10.03 -7.96 25.91
CA HIS A 248 10.76 -6.76 26.29
C HIS A 248 12.02 -6.56 25.45
N ALA A 249 12.79 -7.62 25.20
CA ALA A 249 13.96 -7.58 24.34
C ALA A 249 13.59 -7.22 22.88
N LEU A 250 12.46 -7.73 22.38
CA LEU A 250 11.93 -7.42 21.06
C LEU A 250 11.54 -5.94 20.95
N ILE A 251 10.79 -5.39 21.91
CA ILE A 251 10.45 -3.96 21.93
C ILE A 251 11.71 -3.10 21.90
N LYS A 252 12.68 -3.40 22.77
CA LYS A 252 13.93 -2.63 22.86
C LYS A 252 14.74 -2.68 21.57
N SER A 253 14.84 -3.86 20.97
CA SER A 253 15.57 -4.08 19.72
C SER A 253 14.86 -3.44 18.53
N LEU A 254 13.53 -3.45 18.51
CA LEU A 254 12.71 -2.75 17.52
C LEU A 254 12.94 -1.24 17.61
N PHE A 255 12.81 -0.63 18.79
CA PHE A 255 13.02 0.82 18.95
C PHE A 255 14.41 1.27 18.51
N GLU A 256 15.45 0.56 18.93
CA GLU A 256 16.82 0.92 18.57
C GLU A 256 17.11 0.65 17.07
N GLY A 257 16.62 -0.48 16.55
CA GLY A 257 16.74 -0.83 15.14
C GLY A 257 16.01 0.13 14.21
N ILE A 258 14.82 0.60 14.59
CA ILE A 258 14.05 1.62 13.86
C ILE A 258 14.84 2.91 13.78
N ARG A 259 15.30 3.43 14.93
CA ARG A 259 16.05 4.69 14.97
C ARG A 259 17.25 4.67 14.01
N ILE A 260 18.03 3.59 14.07
CA ILE A 260 19.22 3.41 13.23
C ILE A 260 18.85 3.22 11.75
N CYS A 261 17.86 2.37 11.46
CA CYS A 261 17.43 2.12 10.08
C CYS A 261 16.86 3.39 9.45
N GLU A 262 15.99 4.10 10.15
CA GLU A 262 15.39 5.32 9.64
C GLU A 262 16.44 6.40 9.31
N GLU A 263 17.42 6.61 10.18
CA GLU A 263 18.51 7.56 9.92
C GLU A 263 19.31 7.17 8.68
N LYS A 264 19.77 5.92 8.59
CA LYS A 264 20.55 5.43 7.45
C LYS A 264 19.76 5.43 6.14
N VAL A 265 18.49 5.01 6.19
CA VAL A 265 17.61 4.95 5.02
C VAL A 265 17.33 6.36 4.50
N ARG A 266 17.07 7.33 5.39
CA ARG A 266 16.89 8.74 5.00
C ARG A 266 18.16 9.31 4.36
N GLU A 267 19.32 9.02 4.93
CA GLU A 267 20.60 9.49 4.41
C GLU A 267 20.92 8.89 3.02
N ILE A 268 20.78 7.58 2.86
CA ILE A 268 20.96 6.89 1.56
C ILE A 268 20.00 7.46 0.51
N GLU A 269 18.74 7.68 0.88
CA GLU A 269 17.74 8.21 -0.05
C GLU A 269 18.03 9.66 -0.42
N ARG A 270 18.48 10.50 0.52
CA ARG A 270 18.93 11.87 0.25
C ARG A 270 20.10 11.89 -0.74
N ILE A 271 21.11 11.03 -0.54
CA ILE A 271 22.28 10.94 -1.42
C ILE A 271 21.85 10.50 -2.82
N LYS A 272 21.01 9.46 -2.89
CA LYS A 272 20.49 8.94 -4.17
C LYS A 272 19.71 10.02 -4.94
N VAL A 273 18.77 10.68 -4.26
CA VAL A 273 17.97 11.76 -4.85
C VAL A 273 18.86 12.92 -5.29
N ALA A 274 19.83 13.34 -4.47
CA ALA A 274 20.77 14.40 -4.85
C ALA A 274 21.55 14.05 -6.12
N LYS A 275 22.07 12.82 -6.23
CA LYS A 275 22.78 12.34 -7.42
C LYS A 275 21.89 12.34 -8.66
N ASP A 276 20.63 11.93 -8.52
CA ASP A 276 19.68 11.94 -9.62
C ASP A 276 19.31 13.38 -10.05
N LEU A 277 19.19 14.31 -9.10
CA LEU A 277 18.95 15.75 -9.36
C LEU A 277 20.13 16.43 -10.09
N VAL A 278 21.38 16.07 -9.74
CA VAL A 278 22.57 16.54 -10.46
C VAL A 278 22.57 16.04 -11.90
N LYS A 279 22.29 14.75 -12.12
CA LYS A 279 22.13 14.18 -13.47
C LYS A 279 20.99 14.82 -14.25
N GLY A 280 19.94 15.25 -13.55
CA GLY A 280 18.80 16.00 -14.09
C GLY A 280 19.09 17.46 -14.43
N GLY A 281 20.31 17.95 -14.19
CA GLY A 281 20.74 19.31 -14.55
C GLY A 281 20.30 20.40 -13.57
N ILE A 282 19.90 20.05 -12.35
CA ILE A 282 19.53 21.03 -11.30
C ILE A 282 20.81 21.56 -10.64
N SER A 283 20.82 22.86 -10.32
CA SER A 283 21.96 23.51 -9.67
C SER A 283 22.31 22.84 -8.33
N ILE A 284 23.60 22.60 -8.12
CA ILE A 284 24.14 22.01 -6.89
C ILE A 284 23.74 22.86 -5.67
N ASP A 285 23.76 24.19 -5.76
CA ASP A 285 23.36 25.08 -4.66
C ASP A 285 21.90 24.88 -4.25
N THR A 286 21.00 24.68 -5.22
CA THR A 286 19.58 24.40 -4.98
C THR A 286 19.39 23.02 -4.35
N ILE A 287 20.18 22.03 -4.75
CA ILE A 287 20.13 20.66 -4.21
C ILE A 287 20.62 20.65 -2.76
N LEU A 288 21.74 21.32 -2.44
CA LEU A 288 22.27 21.38 -1.08
C LEU A 288 21.30 22.06 -0.12
N GLN A 289 20.64 23.15 -0.56
CA GLN A 289 19.62 23.84 0.24
C GLN A 289 18.37 22.98 0.48
N ALA A 290 17.96 22.16 -0.49
CA ALA A 290 16.75 21.35 -0.40
C ALA A 290 16.94 20.02 0.34
N VAL A 291 18.11 19.39 0.18
CA VAL A 291 18.39 18.03 0.69
C VAL A 291 19.16 18.08 2.02
N GLY A 292 19.87 19.18 2.31
CA GLY A 292 20.59 19.36 3.59
C GLY A 292 21.80 18.44 3.74
N LEU A 293 22.49 18.14 2.64
CA LEU A 293 23.73 17.35 2.59
C LEU A 293 24.95 18.25 2.39
N SER A 294 26.13 17.73 2.71
CA SER A 294 27.42 18.36 2.40
C SER A 294 27.87 18.06 0.95
N ILE A 295 28.72 18.95 0.39
CA ILE A 295 29.09 18.96 -1.03
C ILE A 295 29.87 17.71 -1.46
N ASP A 296 30.69 17.19 -0.56
CA ASP A 296 31.50 15.98 -0.69
C ASP A 296 30.63 14.73 -0.90
N MET A 297 29.51 14.61 -0.18
CA MET A 297 28.60 13.46 -0.31
C MET A 297 27.82 13.42 -1.63
N VAL A 298 27.67 14.58 -2.29
CA VAL A 298 26.92 14.71 -3.55
C VAL A 298 27.83 14.51 -4.76
N LEU A 299 29.12 14.87 -4.64
CA LEU A 299 30.09 14.87 -5.74
C LEU A 299 31.03 13.65 -5.77
N ASP A 300 31.08 12.82 -4.73
CA ASP A 300 31.87 11.57 -4.77
C ASP A 300 31.21 10.52 -5.70
N GLY A 301 31.86 10.35 -6.87
CA GLY A 301 31.58 9.42 -7.95
C GLY A 301 32.56 9.61 -9.10
#